data_AF-B9NV34-F1
#
_entry.id   AF-B9NV34-F1
#
_cell.length_a   1.000
_cell.length_b   1.000
_cell.length_c   1.000
_cell.angle_alpha   90.00
_cell.angle_beta   90.00
_cell.angle_gamma   90.00
#
_symmetry.space_group_name_H-M   'P 1'
#
loop_
_entity.id
_entity.type
_entity.pdbx_description
1 polymer ?
#
loop_
_entity_poly.entity_id
_entity_poly.type
_entity_poly.pdbx_seq_one_letter_code
_entity_poly.pdbx_strand_id
1 'polypeptide(L)' 'MIVGEAASRIVAEHPEFTKANTSVPWRSIRGMRNRIAHGYFDIDLHVVWQTVGELPSLVAQLSKISN' A
#
# COMPACT_ATOMS: atom_id res chain seq x y z
N MET A 1 0.72 9.19 4.57
CA MET A 1 0.45 8.97 3.12
C MET A 1 -0.97 8.50 2.93
N ILE A 2 -1.68 9.07 1.94
CA ILE A 2 -3.09 8.76 1.61
C ILE A 2 -3.28 7.28 1.24
N VAL A 3 -2.35 6.69 0.48
CA VAL A 3 -2.45 5.30 0.01
C VAL A 3 -2.38 4.29 1.17
N GLY A 4 -1.45 4.47 2.11
CA GLY A 4 -1.34 3.59 3.29
C GLY A 4 -2.53 3.73 4.26
N GLU A 5 -3.12 4.93 4.34
CA GLU A 5 -4.35 5.18 5.09
C GLU A 5 -5.55 4.48 4.45
N ALA A 6 -5.73 4.64 3.13
CA ALA A 6 -6.80 3.96 2.39
C ALA A 6 -6.70 2.43 2.49
N ALA A 7 -5.50 1.86 2.31
CA ALA A 7 -5.29 0.42 2.48
C ALA A 7 -5.55 -0.06 3.92
N SER A 8 -5.27 0.78 4.92
CA SER A 8 -5.59 0.45 6.32
C SER A 8 -7.10 0.37 6.56
N ARG A 9 -7.88 1.29 5.98
CA ARG A 9 -9.34 1.28 6.06
C ARG A 9 -9.95 0.09 5.32
N ILE A 10 -9.51 -0.19 4.09
CA ILE A 10 -10.00 -1.35 3.32
C ILE A 10 -9.77 -2.66 4.08
N VAL A 11 -8.61 -2.86 4.70
CA VAL A 11 -8.34 -4.06 5.50
C VAL A 11 -9.23 -4.13 6.75
N ALA A 12 -9.53 -3.00 7.38
CA ALA A 12 -10.35 -2.96 8.58
C ALA A 12 -11.85 -3.12 8.29
N GLU A 13 -12.35 -2.48 7.24
CA GLU A 13 -13.78 -2.36 6.92
C GLU A 13 -14.24 -3.43 5.92
N HIS A 14 -13.33 -3.96 5.08
CA HIS A 14 -13.64 -4.94 4.04
C HIS A 14 -12.66 -6.14 4.04
N PRO A 15 -12.58 -6.91 5.15
CA PRO A 15 -11.61 -8.01 5.26
C PRO A 15 -11.79 -9.09 4.18
N GLU A 16 -13.04 -9.43 3.81
CA GLU A 16 -13.31 -10.43 2.78
C GLU A 16 -12.82 -10.00 1.38
N PHE A 17 -12.89 -8.71 1.06
CA PHE A 17 -12.34 -8.18 -0.19
C PHE A 17 -10.83 -8.36 -0.25
N THR A 18 -10.13 -8.13 0.87
CA THR A 18 -8.67 -8.31 0.92
C THR A 18 -8.25 -9.79 0.86
N LYS A 19 -9.06 -10.69 1.41
CA LYS A 19 -8.86 -12.15 1.29
C LYS A 19 -9.10 -12.65 -0.13
N ALA A 20 -10.06 -12.05 -0.85
CA ALA A 20 -10.32 -12.39 -2.25
C ALA A 20 -9.23 -11.84 -3.20
N ASN A 21 -8.53 -10.77 -2.80
CA ASN A 21 -7.53 -10.08 -3.62
C ASN A 21 -6.12 -10.17 -3.00
N THR A 22 -5.62 -11.39 -2.79
CA THR A 22 -4.31 -11.64 -2.16
C THR A 22 -3.11 -11.22 -3.02
N SER A 23 -3.30 -10.99 -4.31
CA SER A 23 -2.27 -10.47 -5.22
C SER A 23 -1.87 -9.02 -4.91
N VAL A 24 -2.74 -8.27 -4.23
CA VAL A 24 -2.45 -6.92 -3.77
C VAL A 24 -1.71 -6.99 -2.43
N PRO A 25 -0.53 -6.36 -2.28
CA PRO A 25 0.30 -6.47 -1.07
C PRO A 25 -0.20 -5.58 0.08
N TRP A 26 -1.41 -5.82 0.57
CA TRP A 26 -2.12 -4.99 1.57
C TRP A 26 -1.28 -4.67 2.82
N ARG A 27 -0.55 -5.66 3.36
CA ARG A 27 0.30 -5.46 4.55
C ARG A 27 1.45 -4.49 4.27
N SER A 28 2.10 -4.61 3.12
CA SER A 28 3.20 -3.73 2.72
C SER A 28 2.70 -2.30 2.51
N ILE A 29 1.53 -2.14 1.86
CA ILE A 29 0.92 -0.83 1.61
C ILE A 29 0.55 -0.12 2.92
N ARG A 30 0.04 -0.86 3.92
CA ARG A 30 -0.22 -0.34 5.26
C ARG A 30 1.07 0.08 5.98
N GLY A 31 2.12 -0.72 5.89
CA GLY A 31 3.43 -0.46 6.52
C GLY A 31 4.13 0.81 6.02
N MET A 32 3.79 1.25 4.81
CA MET A 32 4.29 2.47 4.18
C MET A 32 4.00 3.74 5.01
N ARG A 33 2.88 3.78 5.75
CA ARG A 33 2.55 4.87 6.69
C ARG A 33 3.57 4.96 7.83
N ASN A 34 4.01 3.81 8.35
CA ASN A 34 4.90 3.75 9.52
C ASN A 34 6.33 4.15 9.15
N ARG A 35 6.79 3.85 7.93
CA ARG A 35 8.13 4.21 7.45
C ARG A 35 8.32 5.72 7.25
N ILE A 36 7.30 6.43 6.79
CA ILE A 36 7.38 7.89 6.58
C ILE A 36 7.14 8.65 7.90
N ALA A 37 6.30 8.14 8.81
CA ALA A 37 5.96 8.83 10.05
C ALA A 37 7.02 8.73 11.16
N HIS A 38 7.86 7.69 11.18
CA HIS A 38 8.92 7.52 12.19
C HIS A 38 10.30 8.03 11.76
N GLY A 39 10.46 8.53 10.53
CA GLY A 39 11.76 8.72 9.89
C GLY A 39 12.17 10.16 9.60
N TYR A 40 11.76 11.19 10.37
CA TYR A 40 12.24 12.56 10.09
C TYR A 40 13.79 12.68 10.17
N PHE A 41 14.49 11.67 10.71
CA PHE A 41 15.95 11.50 10.63
C PHE A 41 16.42 10.23 9.88
N ASP A 42 15.52 9.36 9.40
CA ASP A 42 15.82 7.99 8.95
C ASP A 42 14.90 7.52 7.80
N ILE A 43 14.42 8.44 6.96
CA ILE A 43 13.71 8.08 5.72
C ILE A 43 14.73 7.41 4.79
N ASP A 44 14.60 6.09 4.68
CA ASP A 44 15.31 5.32 3.67
C ASP A 44 14.74 5.65 2.28
N LEU A 45 15.44 6.55 1.57
CA LEU A 45 15.08 6.98 0.22
C LEU A 45 15.09 5.81 -0.78
N HIS A 46 15.84 4.73 -0.52
CA HIS A 46 15.79 3.55 -1.36
C HIS A 46 14.42 2.89 -1.29
N VAL A 47 13.85 2.77 -0.08
CA VAL A 47 12.49 2.22 0.10
C VAL A 47 11.45 3.13 -0.54
N VAL A 48 11.60 4.45 -0.43
CA VAL A 48 10.70 5.40 -1.10
C VAL A 48 10.76 5.22 -2.63
N TRP A 49 11.96 5.13 -3.19
CA TRP A 49 12.13 4.98 -4.64
C TRP A 49 11.64 3.63 -5.17
N GLN A 50 11.90 2.54 -4.45
CA GLN A 50 11.33 1.22 -4.77
C GLN A 50 9.80 1.26 -4.73
N THR A 51 9.23 1.86 -3.69
CA THR A 51 7.78 1.99 -3.54
C THR A 51 7.17 2.72 -4.74
N VAL A 52 7.77 3.82 -5.18
CA VAL A 52 7.31 4.57 -6.37
C VAL A 52 7.36 3.71 -7.63
N GLY A 53 8.40 2.89 -7.79
CA GLY A 53 8.52 1.95 -8.91
C GLY A 53 7.46 0.85 -8.93
N GLU A 54 6.92 0.46 -7.78
CA GLU A 54 5.88 -0.57 -7.67
C GLU A 54 4.46 -0.02 -7.90
N LEU A 55 4.25 1.30 -7.80
CA LEU A 55 2.93 1.94 -7.94
C LEU A 55 2.23 1.65 -9.28
N PRO A 56 2.90 1.68 -10.46
CA PRO A 56 2.25 1.40 -11.74
C PRO A 56 1.65 -0.02 -11.79
N SER A 57 2.38 -1.00 -11.26
CA SER A 57 1.90 -2.39 -11.18
C SER A 57 0.69 -2.50 -10.26
N LEU A 58 0.74 -1.82 -9.10
CA LEU A 58 -0.39 -1.77 -8.17
C LEU A 58 -1.63 -1.14 -8.81
N VAL A 59 -1.48 -0.03 -9.54
CA VAL A 59 -2.60 0.61 -10.26
C VAL A 59 -3.20 -0.37 -11.28
N ALA A 60 -2.37 -1.04 -12.08
CA ALA A 60 -2.84 -2.01 -13.07
C ALA A 60 -3.60 -3.20 -12.44
N GLN A 61 -3.19 -3.64 -11.25
CA GLN A 61 -3.90 -4.67 -10.49
C GLN A 61 -5.26 -4.17 -10.00
N LEU A 62 -5.31 -2.98 -9.40
CA LEU A 62 -6.55 -2.40 -8.87
C LEU A 62 -7.59 -2.13 -9.95
N SER A 63 -7.16 -1.67 -11.14
CA SER A 63 -8.06 -1.46 -12.28
C SER A 63 -8.76 -2.74 -12.75
N LYS A 64 -8.17 -3.93 -12.54
CA LYS A 64 -8.79 -5.21 -12.89
C LYS A 64 -9.88 -5.64 -11.91
N ILE A 65 -9.88 -5.10 -10.70
CA ILE A 65 -10.84 -5.43 -9.64
C ILE A 65 -12.03 -4.45 -9.67
N SER A 66 -11.84 -3.27 -10.26
CA SER A 66 -12.87 -2.23 -10.38
C SER A 66 -13.81 -2.42 -11.59
N ASN A 67 -13.53 -3.37 -12.48
CA ASN A 67 -14.40 -3.78 -13.60
C ASN A 67 -15.14 -5.06 -13.22
#